data_AF-A0A7C3SMK0-F1
#
_entry.id   AF-A0A7C3SMK0-F1
#
_cell.length_a   1.000
_cell.length_b   1.000
_cell.length_c   1.000
_cell.angle_alpha   90.00
_cell.angle_beta   90.00
_cell.angle_gamma   90.00
#
_symmetry.space_group_name_H-M   'P 1'
#
loop_
_entity.id
_entity.type
_entity.pdbx_description
1 polymer ?
#
loop_
_entity_poly.entity_id
_entity_poly.type
_entity_poly.pdbx_seq_one_letter_code
_entity_poly.pdbx_strand_id
1 'polypeptide(L)'
;MSKTKKLFIGILVLVMLSPLGILLPYFFKAGSAWGEWGPDELKEMIGYVPKGLERLSSFWNPIFPDYNLKNWSEKGLFYEILGYVITGLVGVTIVIGITYLIILVDKKIKNR
;
A
#
# COMPACT_ATOMS: atom_id res chain seq x y z
N MET A 1 -32.89 -17.14 2.32
CA MET A 1 -31.64 -16.51 2.81
C MET A 1 -31.66 -15.02 2.46
N SER A 2 -31.42 -14.11 3.42
CA SER A 2 -31.48 -12.66 3.17
C SER A 2 -30.40 -12.19 2.19
N LYS A 3 -30.64 -11.07 1.50
CA LYS A 3 -29.65 -10.46 0.59
C LYS A 3 -28.33 -10.18 1.30
N THR A 4 -28.39 -9.67 2.53
CA THR A 4 -27.23 -9.44 3.40
C THR A 4 -26.47 -10.73 3.68
N LYS A 5 -27.16 -11.84 4.01
CA LYS A 5 -26.50 -13.12 4.27
C LYS A 5 -25.83 -13.69 3.01
N LYS A 6 -26.42 -13.50 1.82
CA LYS A 6 -25.78 -13.84 0.53
C LYS A 6 -24.50 -13.01 0.30
N LEU A 7 -24.55 -11.71 0.56
CA LEU A 7 -23.39 -10.81 0.45
C LEU A 7 -22.25 -11.27 1.36
N PHE A 8 -22.53 -11.53 2.64
CA PHE A 8 -21.50 -11.98 3.59
C PHE A 8 -20.87 -13.33 3.21
N ILE A 9 -21.66 -14.26 2.68
CA ILE A 9 -21.11 -15.52 2.15
C ILE A 9 -20.19 -15.24 0.97
N GLY A 10 -20.58 -14.36 0.05
CA GLY A 10 -19.72 -13.94 -1.07
C GLY A 10 -18.41 -13.31 -0.59
N ILE A 11 -18.48 -12.39 0.36
CA ILE A 11 -17.30 -11.76 0.97
C ILE A 11 -16.41 -12.81 1.64
N LEU A 12 -16.99 -13.75 2.40
CA LEU A 12 -16.23 -14.82 3.05
C LEU A 12 -15.49 -15.67 2.02
N VAL A 13 -16.15 -16.03 0.91
CA VAL A 13 -15.50 -16.76 -0.19
C VAL A 13 -14.34 -15.94 -0.78
N LEU A 14 -14.52 -14.64 -1.02
CA LEU A 14 -13.45 -13.78 -1.52
C LEU A 14 -12.26 -13.67 -0.56
N VAL A 15 -12.53 -13.59 0.75
CA VAL A 15 -11.47 -13.58 1.78
C VAL A 15 -10.70 -14.90 1.76
N MET A 16 -11.38 -16.04 1.63
CA MET A 16 -10.72 -17.34 1.54
C MET A 16 -9.90 -17.50 0.25
N LEU A 17 -10.29 -16.81 -0.83
CA LEU A 17 -9.56 -16.82 -2.10
C LEU A 17 -8.45 -15.77 -2.18
N SER A 18 -8.40 -14.77 -1.29
CA SER A 18 -7.38 -13.70 -1.35
C SER A 18 -5.93 -14.20 -1.32
N PRO A 19 -5.56 -15.30 -0.61
CA PRO A 19 -4.19 -15.80 -0.64
C PRO A 19 -3.73 -16.25 -2.04
N LEU A 20 -4.66 -16.59 -2.94
CA LEU A 20 -4.32 -16.96 -4.32
C LEU A 20 -3.64 -15.83 -5.08
N GLY A 21 -3.90 -14.56 -4.72
CA GLY A 21 -3.27 -13.40 -5.32
C GLY A 21 -1.75 -13.35 -5.10
N ILE A 22 -1.24 -14.00 -4.06
CA ILE A 22 0.20 -14.11 -3.76
C ILE A 22 0.71 -15.50 -4.15
N LEU A 23 -0.04 -16.55 -3.82
CA LEU A 23 0.38 -17.93 -4.04
C LEU A 23 0.55 -18.26 -5.52
N LEU A 24 -0.36 -17.82 -6.39
CA LEU A 24 -0.26 -18.12 -7.82
C LEU A 24 0.98 -17.44 -8.44
N PRO A 25 1.22 -16.12 -8.27
CA PRO A 25 2.46 -15.52 -8.76
C PRO A 25 3.72 -16.17 -8.20
N TYR A 26 3.71 -16.57 -6.92
CA TYR A 26 4.83 -17.28 -6.30
C TYR A 26 5.10 -18.64 -6.97
N PHE A 27 4.08 -19.48 -7.16
CA PHE A 27 4.24 -20.81 -7.77
C PHE A 27 4.61 -20.75 -9.26
N PHE A 28 4.03 -19.80 -10.01
CA PHE A 28 4.27 -19.65 -11.44
C PHE A 28 5.42 -18.71 -11.78
N LYS A 29 6.11 -18.15 -10.78
CA LYS A 29 7.17 -17.14 -10.94
C LYS A 29 6.72 -15.95 -11.81
N ALA A 30 5.48 -15.52 -11.61
CA ALA A 30 4.84 -14.49 -12.43
C ALA A 30 5.03 -13.06 -11.87
N GLY A 31 6.07 -12.84 -11.07
CA GLY A 31 6.36 -11.55 -10.43
C GLY A 31 5.55 -11.31 -9.15
N SER A 32 5.22 -10.05 -8.91
CA SER A 32 4.58 -9.56 -7.68
C SER A 32 3.12 -9.98 -7.54
N ALA A 33 2.56 -9.74 -6.35
CA ALA A 33 1.19 -10.11 -6.02
C ALA A 33 0.18 -9.49 -7.00
N TRP A 34 -0.90 -10.22 -7.27
CA TRP A 34 -1.93 -9.78 -8.21
C TRP A 34 -2.55 -8.46 -7.76
N GLY A 35 -2.33 -7.39 -8.53
CA GLY A 35 -2.79 -6.03 -8.22
C GLY A 35 -1.76 -5.12 -7.56
N GLU A 36 -0.57 -5.61 -7.21
CA GLU A 36 0.51 -4.84 -6.56
C GLU A 36 1.64 -4.45 -7.52
N TRP A 37 1.41 -4.47 -8.83
CA TRP A 37 2.47 -4.24 -9.81
C TRP A 37 2.92 -2.79 -9.92
N GLY A 38 4.23 -2.62 -9.98
CA GLY A 38 4.88 -1.34 -10.29
C GLY A 38 4.92 -1.03 -11.79
N PRO A 39 5.25 0.22 -12.17
CA PRO A 39 5.48 0.60 -13.57
C PRO A 39 6.54 -0.27 -14.26
N ASP A 40 7.66 -0.53 -13.58
CA ASP A 40 8.77 -1.32 -14.14
C ASP A 40 8.35 -2.79 -14.37
N GLU A 41 7.64 -3.39 -13.41
CA GLU A 41 7.14 -4.75 -13.54
C GLU A 41 6.13 -4.89 -14.68
N LEU A 42 5.21 -3.93 -14.85
CA LEU A 42 4.28 -3.93 -15.97
C LEU A 42 5.00 -3.80 -17.30
N LYS A 43 6.05 -2.96 -17.36
CA LYS A 43 6.88 -2.86 -18.56
C LYS A 43 7.55 -4.19 -18.90
N GLU A 44 8.01 -4.95 -17.90
CA GLU A 44 8.58 -6.28 -18.11
C GLU A 44 7.52 -7.31 -18.54
N MET A 45 6.33 -7.28 -17.94
CA MET A 45 5.26 -8.26 -18.24
C MET A 45 4.57 -8.03 -19.58
N ILE A 46 4.25 -6.78 -19.94
CA ILE A 46 3.43 -6.44 -21.11
C ILE A 46 4.13 -5.53 -22.13
N GLY A 47 5.39 -5.15 -21.88
CA GLY A 47 6.23 -4.39 -22.81
C GLY A 47 6.04 -2.87 -22.77
N TYR A 48 5.11 -2.34 -21.97
CA TYR A 48 4.89 -0.90 -21.83
C TYR A 48 4.27 -0.53 -20.48
N VAL A 49 4.37 0.75 -20.11
CA VAL A 49 3.72 1.33 -18.94
C VAL A 49 2.44 2.06 -19.37
N PRO A 50 1.26 1.75 -18.81
CA PRO A 50 0.06 2.52 -19.09
C PRO A 50 0.24 4.00 -18.71
N LYS A 51 -0.11 4.93 -19.61
CA LYS A 51 0.11 6.39 -19.42
C LYS A 51 -0.48 6.94 -18.11
N GLY A 52 -1.63 6.42 -17.69
CA GLY A 52 -2.27 6.81 -16.43
C GLY A 52 -1.44 6.40 -15.21
N LEU A 53 -0.86 5.20 -15.25
CA LEU A 53 0.03 4.71 -14.20
C LEU A 53 1.31 5.52 -14.18
N GLU A 54 1.96 5.71 -15.33
CA GLU A 54 3.20 6.49 -15.45
C GLU A 54 3.07 7.89 -14.84
N ARG A 55 1.98 8.60 -15.18
CA ARG A 55 1.69 9.94 -14.64
C ARG A 55 1.49 9.95 -13.13
N LEU A 56 0.78 8.95 -12.60
CA LEU A 56 0.48 8.87 -11.16
C LEU A 56 1.70 8.44 -10.35
N SER A 57 2.49 7.49 -10.85
CA SER A 57 3.73 7.05 -10.21
C SER A 57 4.80 8.14 -10.23
N SER A 58 4.85 8.96 -11.29
CA SER A 58 5.80 10.09 -11.35
C SER A 58 5.40 11.30 -10.51
N PHE A 59 4.13 11.38 -10.08
CA PHE A 59 3.60 12.57 -9.40
C PHE A 59 4.16 12.74 -7.99
N TRP A 60 4.44 11.63 -7.30
CA TRP A 60 4.91 11.65 -5.92
C TRP A 60 5.96 10.58 -5.67
N ASN A 61 7.13 11.00 -5.18
CA ASN A 61 8.14 10.08 -4.69
C ASN A 61 7.95 9.87 -3.19
N PRO A 62 7.77 8.62 -2.72
CA PRO A 62 7.60 8.36 -1.30
C PRO A 62 8.86 8.75 -0.51
N ILE A 63 8.64 9.32 0.69
CA ILE A 63 9.73 9.71 1.61
C ILE A 63 10.52 8.47 2.05
N PHE A 64 9.83 7.35 2.26
CA PHE A 64 10.39 6.05 2.60
C PHE A 64 9.91 5.02 1.57
N PRO A 65 10.64 4.82 0.46
CA PRO A 65 10.37 3.75 -0.49
C PRO A 65 10.36 2.39 0.22
N ASP A 66 9.46 1.50 -0.21
CA ASP A 66 9.30 0.15 0.33
C ASP A 66 9.12 0.09 1.86
N TYR A 67 8.61 1.18 2.44
CA TYR A 67 8.45 1.34 3.89
C TYR A 67 9.76 1.14 4.67
N ASN A 68 10.93 1.37 4.06
CA ASN A 68 12.20 1.17 4.75
C ASN A 68 13.10 2.41 4.74
N LEU A 69 14.11 2.37 5.61
CA LEU A 69 15.18 3.34 5.61
C LEU A 69 16.21 2.96 4.56
N LYS A 70 16.77 3.97 3.90
CA LYS A 70 17.77 3.77 2.86
C LYS A 70 18.94 2.90 3.36
N ASN A 71 19.28 1.87 2.61
CA ASN A 71 20.34 0.90 2.91
C ASN A 71 20.12 0.06 4.18
N TRP A 72 18.91 0.04 4.77
CA TRP A 72 18.63 -0.81 5.93
C TRP A 72 18.17 -2.21 5.52
N SER A 73 17.42 -2.33 4.43
CA SER A 73 16.99 -3.62 3.89
C SER A 73 18.16 -4.55 3.55
N GLU A 74 19.30 -3.99 3.12
CA GLU A 74 20.51 -4.77 2.79
C GLU A 74 21.30 -5.25 4.03
N LYS A 75 20.99 -4.75 5.23
CA LYS A 75 21.70 -5.09 6.48
C LYS A 75 21.14 -6.32 7.18
N GLY A 76 20.11 -6.93 6.62
CA GLY A 76 19.46 -8.14 7.12
C GLY A 76 18.13 -7.88 7.82
N LEU A 77 17.41 -8.98 8.09
CA LEU A 77 16.00 -9.00 8.52
C LEU A 77 15.70 -8.11 9.74
N PHE A 78 16.62 -8.04 10.71
CA PHE A 78 16.41 -7.21 11.89
C PHE A 78 16.30 -5.72 11.54
N TYR A 79 17.18 -5.21 10.66
CA TYR A 79 17.14 -3.83 10.21
C TYR A 79 15.94 -3.57 9.30
N GLU A 80 15.56 -4.56 8.49
CA GLU A 80 14.39 -4.45 7.63
C GLU A 80 13.10 -4.28 8.46
N ILE A 81 12.89 -5.13 9.48
CA ILE A 81 11.75 -5.04 10.40
C ILE A 81 11.76 -3.71 11.17
N LEU A 82 12.92 -3.31 11.71
CA LEU A 82 13.03 -2.03 12.42
C LEU A 82 12.72 -0.85 11.52
N GLY A 83 13.25 -0.86 10.28
CA GLY A 83 12.97 0.17 9.29
C GLY A 83 11.47 0.28 9.01
N TYR A 84 10.81 -0.85 8.77
CA TYR A 84 9.36 -0.93 8.58
C TYR A 84 8.56 -0.33 9.74
N VAL A 85 8.92 -0.68 10.98
CA VAL A 85 8.23 -0.15 12.17
C VAL A 85 8.47 1.35 12.33
N ILE A 86 9.71 1.82 12.13
CA ILE A 86 10.07 3.23 12.28
C ILE A 86 9.35 4.09 11.24
N THR A 87 9.40 3.71 9.97
CA THR A 87 8.75 4.46 8.88
C THR A 87 7.22 4.48 9.07
N GLY A 88 6.64 3.36 9.51
CA GLY A 88 5.23 3.27 9.89
C GLY A 88 4.86 4.24 11.01
N LEU A 89 5.63 4.28 12.10
CA LEU A 89 5.41 5.21 13.21
C LEU A 89 5.51 6.67 12.76
N VAL A 90 6.49 7.00 11.92
CA VAL A 90 6.63 8.35 11.35
C VAL A 90 5.41 8.72 10.52
N GLY A 91 4.98 7.82 9.63
CA GLY A 91 3.78 8.02 8.80
C GLY A 91 2.53 8.25 9.64
N VAL A 92 2.28 7.39 10.63
CA VAL A 92 1.13 7.54 11.56
C VAL A 92 1.18 8.86 12.31
N THR A 93 2.35 9.24 12.82
CA THR A 93 2.53 10.51 13.54
C THR A 93 2.21 11.72 12.66
N ILE A 94 2.64 11.72 11.40
CA ILE A 94 2.35 12.78 10.44
C ILE A 94 0.84 12.86 10.18
N VAL A 95 0.17 11.73 9.94
CA VAL A 95 -1.28 11.70 9.69
C VAL A 95 -2.07 12.22 10.88
N ILE A 96 -1.71 11.80 12.11
CA ILE A 96 -2.33 12.31 13.34
C ILE A 96 -2.12 13.82 13.46
N GLY A 97 -0.88 14.30 13.23
CA GLY A 97 -0.54 15.72 13.29
C GLY A 97 -1.36 16.56 12.32
N ILE A 98 -1.45 16.14 11.06
CA ILE A 98 -2.25 16.85 10.03
C ILE A 98 -3.73 16.85 10.39
N THR A 99 -4.27 15.69 10.81
CA THR A 99 -5.68 15.57 11.20
C THR A 99 -6.00 16.49 12.39
N TYR A 100 -5.12 16.54 13.38
CA TYR A 100 -5.27 17.41 14.54
C TYR A 100 -5.21 18.90 14.14
N LEU A 101 -4.28 19.27 13.26
CA LEU A 101 -4.20 20.65 12.74
C LEU A 101 -5.48 21.06 12.01
N ILE A 102 -6.06 20.18 11.19
CA ILE A 102 -7.34 20.44 10.50
C ILE A 102 -8.45 20.71 11.52
N ILE A 103 -8.52 19.89 12.59
CA ILE A 103 -9.51 20.09 13.67
C ILE A 103 -9.31 21.43 14.38
N LEU A 104 -8.07 21.82 14.67
CA LEU A 104 -7.78 23.11 15.30
C LEU A 104 -8.19 24.29 14.42
N VAL A 105 -7.95 24.19 13.11
CA VAL A 105 -8.36 25.23 12.15
C VAL A 105 -9.88 25.34 12.07
N ASP A 106 -10.60 24.22 11.98
CA ASP A 106 -12.07 24.20 11.96
C ASP A 106 -12.67 24.85 13.22
N LYS A 107 -12.14 24.50 14.40
CA LYS A 107 -12.57 25.13 15.67
C LYS A 107 -12.32 26.63 15.69
N LYS A 108 -11.16 27.08 15.18
CA LYS A 108 -10.81 28.50 15.11
C LYS A 108 -11.72 29.28 14.16
N ILE A 109 -12.18 28.66 13.07
CA ILE A 109 -13.11 29.27 12.13
C ILE A 109 -14.51 29.38 12.75
N LYS A 110 -15.00 28.34 13.44
CA LYS A 110 -16.34 28.34 14.06
C LYS A 110 -16.47 29.23 15.29
N ASN A 111 -15.36 29.50 16.00
CA ASN A 111 -15.32 30.40 17.15
C ASN A 111 -15.11 31.89 16.77
N ARG A 112 -15.10 32.22 15.48
CA ARG A 112 -15.12 33.59 14.95
C ARG A 112 -16.50 33.89 14.39
#